data_AF-A0A829Z891-F1
#
_entry.id   AF-A0A829Z891-F1
#
_cell.length_a   1.000
_cell.length_b   1.000
_cell.length_c   1.000
_cell.angle_alpha   90.00
_cell.angle_beta   90.00
_cell.angle_gamma   90.00
#
_symmetry.space_group_name_H-M   'P 1'
#
loop_
_entity.id
_entity.type
_entity.pdbx_description
1 polymer ?
#
loop_
_entity_poly.entity_id
_entity_poly.type
_entity_poly.pdbx_seq_one_letter_code
_entity_poly.pdbx_strand_id
1 'polypeptide(L)'
;MLKTVIENNEKRAYFDFCTNKGYEVVIHALKRINYQGNDYYHVTASDVNLRFTKYTEEFKQIKDLVHPNTSLLDIFSACKILCKEEKDLLSYIDEKFKNDKIKNVSDIDFFGKLYYAEQLLKEHPVVTPDPHVISYEQIKIFNKRALFTPYHIDKSKLPKRIYVYETMADDNQNGEIVTIGKCIRINFWGTILATDKITLNNGYRYIDEKKNVDFLMKPSITLKEYLEKNPLNKKRENSR
;
A
#
# COMPACT_ATOMS: atom_id res chain seq x y z
N MET A 1 12.81 3.88 26.99
CA MET A 1 13.94 4.76 26.58
C MET A 1 15.01 3.91 25.91
N LEU A 2 15.73 4.43 24.91
CA LEU A 2 16.81 3.73 24.23
C LEU A 2 17.95 4.72 23.96
N LYS A 3 18.73 4.98 25.03
CA LYS A 3 19.86 5.91 25.00
C LYS A 3 21.02 5.30 24.23
N THR A 4 21.55 6.09 23.33
CA THR A 4 22.50 5.66 22.30
C THR A 4 23.68 6.61 22.25
N VAL A 5 24.85 6.06 21.98
CA VAL A 5 26.03 6.81 21.57
C VAL A 5 26.42 6.38 20.17
N ILE A 6 26.79 7.35 19.34
CA ILE A 6 27.42 7.14 18.04
C ILE A 6 28.79 7.79 18.04
N GLU A 7 29.72 7.24 17.26
CA GLU A 7 31.12 7.66 17.21
C GLU A 7 31.65 7.66 15.78
N ASN A 8 32.39 8.70 15.41
CA ASN A 8 33.14 8.81 14.16
C ASN A 8 34.39 9.65 14.39
N ASN A 9 35.57 9.15 14.01
CA ASN A 9 36.87 9.81 14.16
C ASN A 9 37.05 10.47 15.55
N GLU A 10 36.92 9.67 16.61
CA GLU A 10 37.07 10.04 18.03
C GLU A 10 36.01 11.02 18.58
N LYS A 11 35.09 11.52 17.74
CA LYS A 11 33.96 12.33 18.18
C LYS A 11 32.79 11.45 18.55
N ARG A 12 32.15 11.76 19.67
CA ARG A 12 30.97 11.06 20.18
C ARG A 12 29.77 11.99 20.28
N ALA A 13 28.59 11.45 19.98
CA ALA A 13 27.32 12.12 20.25
C ALA A 13 26.36 11.15 20.94
N TYR A 14 25.66 11.67 21.96
CA TYR A 14 24.66 10.94 22.73
C TYR A 14 23.28 11.45 22.41
N PHE A 15 22.32 10.53 22.29
CA PHE A 15 20.91 10.85 22.10
C PHE A 15 20.02 9.69 22.58
N ASP A 16 18.71 9.88 22.50
CA ASP A 16 17.72 8.85 22.80
C ASP A 16 16.82 8.68 21.58
N PHE A 17 16.64 7.44 21.12
CA PHE A 17 15.69 7.15 20.03
C PHE A 17 14.23 7.37 20.46
N CYS A 18 13.94 7.25 21.76
CA CYS A 18 12.62 7.51 22.35
C CYS A 18 12.38 9.02 22.56
N THR A 19 12.41 9.80 21.48
CA THR A 19 12.25 11.26 21.52
C THR A 19 10.96 11.75 20.84
N ASN A 20 10.46 12.89 21.29
CA ASN A 20 9.37 13.62 20.65
C ASN A 20 9.85 14.63 19.60
N LYS A 21 11.16 14.91 19.56
CA LYS A 21 11.81 15.81 18.60
C LYS A 21 12.25 15.07 17.33
N GLY A 22 11.36 14.25 16.78
CA GLY A 22 11.54 13.59 15.48
C GLY A 22 12.91 12.94 15.21
N TYR A 23 13.22 12.77 13.93
CA TYR A 23 14.49 12.20 13.47
C TYR A 23 15.62 13.24 13.46
N GLU A 24 15.31 14.53 13.62
CA GLU A 24 16.31 15.60 13.65
C GLU A 24 17.31 15.45 14.80
N VAL A 25 16.94 14.77 15.89
CA VAL A 25 17.87 14.44 16.98
C VAL A 25 19.01 13.53 16.49
N VAL A 26 18.71 12.55 15.63
CA VAL A 26 19.72 11.67 15.02
C VAL A 26 20.57 12.46 14.03
N ILE A 27 19.95 13.28 13.17
CA ILE A 27 20.67 14.14 12.20
C ILE A 27 21.63 15.09 12.91
N HIS A 28 21.20 15.75 14.00
CA HIS A 28 22.05 16.62 14.78
C HIS A 28 23.20 15.87 15.46
N ALA A 29 22.97 14.63 15.92
CA ALA A 29 24.04 13.79 16.46
C ALA A 29 25.07 13.42 15.37
N LEU A 30 24.62 13.07 14.16
CA LEU A 30 25.47 12.76 13.01
C LEU A 30 26.36 13.97 12.62
N LYS A 31 25.78 15.17 12.62
CA LYS A 31 26.53 16.42 12.38
C LYS A 31 27.60 16.67 13.45
N ARG A 32 27.30 16.40 14.73
CA ARG A 32 28.24 16.60 15.85
C ARG A 32 29.46 15.69 15.78
N ILE A 33 29.32 14.49 15.21
CA ILE A 33 30.44 13.57 14.98
C ILE A 33 31.10 13.76 13.61
N ASN A 34 30.81 14.87 12.90
CA ASN A 34 31.35 15.16 11.58
C ASN A 34 31.13 14.03 10.55
N TYR A 35 29.98 13.35 10.59
CA TYR A 35 29.64 12.36 9.57
C TYR A 35 29.67 13.00 8.17
N GLN A 36 30.41 12.39 7.23
CA GLN A 36 30.72 12.98 5.91
C GLN A 36 29.70 12.61 4.82
N GLY A 37 28.73 11.75 5.11
CA GLY A 37 27.71 11.37 4.14
C GLY A 37 26.67 12.48 3.90
N ASN A 38 26.27 12.63 2.64
CA ASN A 38 25.21 13.57 2.26
C ASN A 38 23.79 13.02 2.51
N ASP A 39 23.69 11.72 2.74
CA ASP A 39 22.44 11.02 3.02
C ASP A 39 22.40 10.58 4.49
N TYR A 40 21.64 11.32 5.29
CA TYR A 40 21.45 11.03 6.71
C TYR A 40 20.38 9.97 6.99
N TYR A 41 19.60 9.55 5.98
CA TYR A 41 18.46 8.64 6.16
C TYR A 41 18.83 7.17 5.92
N HIS A 42 19.95 6.93 5.24
CA HIS A 42 20.46 5.59 4.95
C HIS A 42 21.71 5.22 5.77
N VAL A 43 21.99 5.98 6.84
CA VAL A 43 23.11 5.68 7.75
C VAL A 43 22.78 4.43 8.56
N THR A 44 23.75 3.51 8.64
CA THR A 44 23.63 2.26 9.39
C THR A 44 24.32 2.33 10.75
N ALA A 45 24.05 1.35 11.61
CA ALA A 45 24.70 1.23 12.92
C ALA A 45 26.23 1.16 12.81
N SER A 46 26.76 0.48 11.78
CA SER A 46 28.21 0.33 11.57
C SER A 46 28.91 1.58 11.06
N ASP A 47 28.23 2.40 10.25
CA ASP A 47 28.79 3.65 9.72
C ASP A 47 29.20 4.64 10.81
N VAL A 48 28.61 4.51 12.00
CA VAL A 48 28.80 5.43 13.12
C VAL A 48 29.05 4.73 14.45
N ASN A 49 29.53 3.48 14.41
CA ASN A 49 29.89 2.69 15.59
C ASN A 49 28.85 2.79 16.73
N LEU A 50 27.59 2.54 16.38
CA LEU A 50 26.46 2.72 17.28
C LEU A 50 26.56 1.77 18.48
N ARG A 51 26.32 2.31 19.68
CA ARG A 51 26.21 1.53 20.92
C ARG A 51 25.06 2.02 21.79
N PHE A 52 24.35 1.08 22.40
CA PHE A 52 23.32 1.39 23.40
C PHE A 52 23.95 1.56 24.78
N THR A 53 23.65 2.67 25.44
CA THR A 53 24.18 3.03 26.77
C THR A 53 23.19 2.76 27.90
N LYS A 54 21.89 2.85 27.62
CA LYS A 54 20.81 2.55 28.57
C LYS A 54 19.52 2.23 27.82
N TYR A 55 18.75 1.27 28.29
CA TYR A 55 17.44 0.93 27.73
C TYR A 55 16.45 0.56 28.85
N THR A 56 15.15 0.64 28.56
CA THR A 56 14.09 0.00 29.36
C THR A 56 13.77 -1.38 28.78
N GLU A 57 13.11 -2.23 29.56
CA GLU A 57 12.87 -3.64 29.19
C GLU A 57 12.12 -3.78 27.86
N GLU A 58 11.15 -2.90 27.59
CA GLU A 58 10.38 -2.90 26.33
C GLU A 58 11.27 -2.72 25.08
N PHE A 59 12.46 -2.11 25.22
CA PHE A 59 13.39 -1.85 24.11
C PHE A 59 14.54 -2.86 24.05
N LYS A 60 14.57 -3.84 24.97
CA LYS A 60 15.58 -4.90 24.98
C LYS A 60 15.55 -5.70 23.68
N GLN A 61 14.35 -6.04 23.19
CA GLN A 61 14.16 -6.74 21.93
C GLN A 61 14.70 -5.96 20.72
N ILE A 62 14.56 -4.62 20.70
CA ILE A 62 15.16 -3.80 19.63
C ILE A 62 16.67 -3.95 19.62
N LYS A 63 17.31 -3.85 20.79
CA LYS A 63 18.77 -3.98 20.91
C LYS A 63 19.28 -5.30 20.33
N ASP A 64 18.57 -6.40 20.57
CA ASP A 64 18.96 -7.74 20.12
C ASP A 64 18.77 -7.93 18.61
N LEU A 65 17.90 -7.15 17.98
CA LEU A 65 17.66 -7.14 16.53
C LEU A 65 18.58 -6.22 15.73
N VAL A 66 19.37 -5.38 16.41
CA VAL A 66 20.26 -4.41 15.72
C VAL A 66 21.54 -5.10 15.29
N HIS A 67 21.81 -5.01 13.99
CA HIS A 67 22.97 -5.55 13.31
C HIS A 67 23.79 -4.42 12.66
N PRO A 68 25.04 -4.66 12.23
CA PRO A 68 25.89 -3.64 11.62
C PRO A 68 25.24 -2.85 10.47
N ASN A 69 24.45 -3.53 9.64
CA ASN A 69 23.75 -2.94 8.50
C ASN A 69 22.35 -2.37 8.82
N THR A 70 21.91 -2.42 10.09
CA THR A 70 20.60 -1.87 10.48
C THR A 70 20.61 -0.35 10.35
N SER A 71 19.62 0.20 9.64
CA SER A 71 19.46 1.64 9.46
C SER A 71 19.10 2.33 10.78
N LEU A 72 19.70 3.49 11.03
CA LEU A 72 19.32 4.35 12.15
C LEU A 72 17.86 4.82 12.05
N LEU A 73 17.35 4.98 10.82
CA LEU A 73 15.95 5.34 10.57
C LEU A 73 14.99 4.21 10.96
N ASP A 74 15.37 2.95 10.70
CA ASP A 74 14.56 1.80 11.10
C ASP A 74 14.50 1.67 12.63
N ILE A 75 15.63 1.83 13.31
CA ILE A 75 15.71 1.85 14.79
C ILE A 75 14.82 2.96 15.34
N PHE A 76 14.92 4.16 14.78
CA PHE A 76 14.09 5.28 15.18
C PHE A 76 12.59 4.99 14.97
N SER A 77 12.20 4.49 13.80
CA SER A 77 10.80 4.20 13.46
C SER A 77 10.21 3.11 14.36
N ALA A 78 10.96 2.04 14.62
CA ALA A 78 10.58 1.01 15.59
C ALA A 78 10.39 1.59 17.00
N CYS A 79 11.31 2.45 17.46
CA CYS A 79 11.15 3.14 18.73
C CYS A 79 9.90 4.02 18.78
N LYS A 80 9.55 4.71 17.68
CA LYS A 80 8.32 5.51 17.61
C LYS A 80 7.06 4.67 17.79
N ILE A 81 7.04 3.44 17.28
CA ILE A 81 5.94 2.49 17.52
C ILE A 81 5.90 2.07 18.99
N LEU A 82 7.01 1.61 19.55
CA LEU A 82 7.05 1.10 20.93
C LEU A 82 6.89 2.18 22.01
N CYS A 83 7.17 3.45 21.69
CA CYS A 83 6.93 4.57 22.60
C CYS A 83 5.44 4.97 22.69
N LYS A 84 4.55 4.40 21.89
CA LYS A 84 3.12 4.71 21.97
C LYS A 84 2.52 4.07 23.23
N GLU A 85 1.74 4.84 23.96
CA GLU A 85 1.03 4.36 25.17
C GLU A 85 -0.29 3.63 24.82
N GLU A 86 -0.32 2.93 23.69
CA GLU A 86 -1.50 2.23 23.16
C GLU A 86 -1.39 0.72 23.46
N LYS A 87 -2.08 0.26 24.52
CA LYS A 87 -1.95 -1.12 25.04
C LYS A 87 -2.23 -2.21 24.01
N ASP A 88 -3.22 -2.01 23.15
CA ASP A 88 -3.62 -3.00 22.14
C ASP A 88 -2.57 -3.13 21.03
N LEU A 89 -1.99 -2.01 20.60
CA LEU A 89 -0.86 -2.00 19.67
C LEU A 89 0.34 -2.73 20.28
N LEU A 90 0.73 -2.39 21.51
CA LEU A 90 1.89 -3.01 22.16
C LEU A 90 1.68 -4.53 22.35
N SER A 91 0.48 -4.95 22.71
CA SER A 91 0.12 -6.38 22.84
C SER A 91 0.17 -7.09 21.48
N TYR A 92 -0.31 -6.45 20.41
CA TYR A 92 -0.22 -6.95 19.05
C TYR A 92 1.24 -7.15 18.62
N ILE A 93 2.12 -6.19 18.88
CA ILE A 93 3.55 -6.29 18.56
C ILE A 93 4.23 -7.40 19.38
N ASP A 94 3.94 -7.50 20.68
CA ASP A 94 4.48 -8.57 21.55
C ASP A 94 4.05 -9.97 21.06
N GLU A 95 2.81 -10.12 20.58
CA GLU A 95 2.36 -11.36 19.93
C GLU A 95 3.18 -11.68 18.66
N LYS A 96 3.54 -10.69 17.86
CA LYS A 96 4.38 -10.89 16.66
C LYS A 96 5.80 -11.28 17.01
N PHE A 97 6.35 -10.76 18.11
CA PHE A 97 7.62 -11.24 18.66
C PHE A 97 7.53 -12.70 19.10
N LYS A 98 6.53 -13.06 19.91
CA LYS A 98 6.34 -14.43 20.44
C LYS A 98 6.15 -15.48 19.34
N ASN A 99 5.62 -15.08 18.20
CA ASN A 99 5.36 -15.95 17.05
C ASN A 99 6.47 -15.91 15.97
N ASP A 100 7.66 -15.41 16.31
CA ASP A 100 8.84 -15.29 15.42
C ASP A 100 8.53 -14.56 14.09
N LYS A 101 7.61 -13.59 14.11
CA LYS A 101 7.26 -12.79 12.93
C LYS A 101 8.15 -11.57 12.76
N ILE A 102 8.71 -11.04 13.84
CA ILE A 102 9.66 -9.93 13.83
C ILE A 102 11.07 -10.52 13.81
N LYS A 103 11.77 -10.35 12.69
CA LYS A 103 13.14 -10.84 12.47
C LYS A 103 14.15 -9.71 12.40
N ASN A 104 13.70 -8.54 11.95
CA ASN A 104 14.49 -7.33 11.80
C ASN A 104 13.78 -6.16 12.49
N VAL A 105 14.54 -5.10 12.81
CA VAL A 105 13.99 -3.88 13.42
C VAL A 105 12.88 -3.25 12.56
N SER A 106 13.00 -3.28 11.24
CA SER A 106 12.00 -2.75 10.30
C SER A 106 10.63 -3.45 10.39
N ASP A 107 10.60 -4.71 10.84
CA ASP A 107 9.34 -5.45 10.97
C ASP A 107 8.44 -4.85 12.05
N ILE A 108 9.02 -4.23 13.09
CA ILE A 108 8.27 -3.55 14.15
C ILE A 108 7.46 -2.38 13.57
N ASP A 109 8.10 -1.56 12.73
CA ASP A 109 7.43 -0.46 12.03
C ASP A 109 6.36 -0.98 11.05
N PHE A 110 6.69 -2.03 10.29
CA PHE A 110 5.74 -2.68 9.39
C PHE A 110 4.48 -3.17 10.13
N PHE A 111 4.65 -3.93 11.21
CA PHE A 111 3.52 -4.45 11.99
C PHE A 111 2.77 -3.34 12.72
N GLY A 112 3.46 -2.29 13.18
CA GLY A 112 2.81 -1.11 13.75
C GLY A 112 1.89 -0.42 12.73
N LYS A 113 2.37 -0.22 11.50
CA LYS A 113 1.57 0.31 10.39
C LYS A 113 0.43 -0.62 9.99
N LEU A 114 0.68 -1.93 9.95
CA LEU A 114 -0.34 -2.93 9.64
C LEU A 114 -1.47 -2.91 10.67
N TYR A 115 -1.15 -2.82 11.96
CA TYR A 115 -2.14 -2.67 13.02
C TYR A 115 -3.07 -1.49 12.76
N TYR A 116 -2.52 -0.31 12.45
CA TYR A 116 -3.35 0.87 12.14
C TYR A 116 -4.19 0.69 10.88
N ALA A 117 -3.62 0.10 9.83
CA ALA A 117 -4.37 -0.21 8.62
C ALA A 117 -5.56 -1.15 8.92
N GLU A 118 -5.36 -2.17 9.76
CA GLU A 118 -6.44 -3.07 10.19
C GLU A 118 -7.51 -2.35 11.03
N GLN A 119 -7.13 -1.43 11.91
CA GLN A 119 -8.13 -0.63 12.66
C GLN A 119 -8.93 0.29 11.73
N LEU A 120 -8.25 0.97 10.81
CA LEU A 120 -8.90 1.81 9.80
C LEU A 120 -9.88 1.00 8.95
N LEU A 121 -9.53 -0.24 8.58
CA LEU A 121 -10.44 -1.13 7.85
C LEU A 121 -11.65 -1.59 8.68
N LYS A 122 -11.54 -1.66 10.02
CA LYS A 122 -12.68 -1.97 10.90
C LYS A 122 -13.61 -0.77 11.04
N GLU A 123 -13.05 0.43 11.21
CA GLU A 123 -13.80 1.69 11.34
C GLU A 123 -14.41 2.12 10.01
N HIS A 124 -13.68 1.91 8.92
CA HIS A 124 -14.05 2.26 7.55
C HIS A 124 -13.92 1.03 6.65
N PRO A 125 -14.85 0.06 6.76
CA PRO A 125 -14.81 -1.12 5.91
C PRO A 125 -14.87 -0.70 4.46
N VAL A 126 -13.93 -1.20 3.66
CA VAL A 126 -13.97 -1.08 2.20
C VAL A 126 -15.18 -1.89 1.73
N VAL A 127 -16.31 -1.21 1.55
CA VAL A 127 -17.50 -1.83 0.98
C VAL A 127 -17.24 -2.04 -0.50
N THR A 128 -16.89 -3.28 -0.86
CA THR A 128 -16.78 -3.67 -2.25
C THR A 128 -18.14 -4.23 -2.68
N PRO A 129 -18.96 -3.48 -3.44
CA PRO A 129 -20.29 -3.93 -3.82
C PRO A 129 -20.27 -5.30 -4.51
N ASP A 130 -21.29 -6.10 -4.20
CA ASP A 130 -21.58 -7.33 -4.93
C ASP A 130 -21.98 -6.97 -6.37
N PRO A 131 -21.30 -7.51 -7.40
CA PRO A 131 -21.56 -7.14 -8.77
C PRO A 131 -22.97 -7.51 -9.26
N HIS A 132 -23.71 -8.39 -8.55
CA HIS A 132 -25.07 -8.79 -8.91
C HIS A 132 -26.16 -7.90 -8.35
N VAL A 133 -25.86 -7.04 -7.37
CA VAL A 133 -26.87 -6.21 -6.68
C VAL A 133 -26.85 -4.74 -7.10
N ILE A 134 -25.79 -4.30 -7.78
CA ILE A 134 -25.69 -2.94 -8.31
C ILE A 134 -26.16 -2.85 -9.76
N SER A 135 -26.53 -1.65 -10.18
CA SER A 135 -26.75 -1.30 -11.57
C SER A 135 -25.51 -0.64 -12.17
N TYR A 136 -25.37 -0.77 -13.48
CA TYR A 136 -24.22 -0.29 -14.23
C TYR A 136 -24.66 0.62 -15.36
N GLU A 137 -23.86 1.65 -15.62
CA GLU A 137 -23.98 2.43 -16.84
C GLU A 137 -23.60 1.57 -18.05
N GLN A 138 -24.37 1.71 -19.12
CA GLN A 138 -24.07 1.00 -20.36
C GLN A 138 -23.11 1.84 -21.18
N ILE A 139 -21.98 1.25 -21.58
CA ILE A 139 -20.98 1.94 -22.40
C ILE A 139 -20.65 1.11 -23.65
N LYS A 140 -20.01 1.75 -24.61
CA LYS A 140 -19.13 1.04 -25.55
C LYS A 140 -17.70 1.47 -25.32
N ILE A 141 -16.79 0.50 -25.36
CA ILE A 141 -15.35 0.76 -25.34
C ILE A 141 -14.71 0.06 -26.53
N PHE A 142 -13.98 0.79 -27.37
CA PHE A 142 -13.49 0.31 -28.67
C PHE A 142 -14.58 -0.37 -29.52
N ASN A 143 -15.77 0.24 -29.57
CA ASN A 143 -16.98 -0.28 -30.23
C ASN A 143 -17.53 -1.60 -29.66
N LYS A 144 -17.02 -2.09 -28.52
CA LYS A 144 -17.53 -3.28 -27.82
C LYS A 144 -18.45 -2.89 -26.70
N ARG A 145 -19.57 -3.58 -26.54
CA ARG A 145 -20.54 -3.32 -25.47
C ARG A 145 -19.95 -3.72 -24.13
N ALA A 146 -20.03 -2.82 -23.15
CA ALA A 146 -19.56 -3.07 -21.80
C ALA A 146 -20.44 -2.36 -20.77
N LEU A 147 -20.21 -2.67 -19.51
CA LEU A 147 -20.78 -2.00 -18.36
C LEU A 147 -19.71 -1.18 -17.67
N PHE A 148 -20.11 -0.05 -17.09
CA PHE A 148 -19.26 0.80 -16.27
C PHE A 148 -19.88 1.01 -14.88
N THR A 149 -19.04 1.10 -13.86
CA THR A 149 -19.40 1.57 -12.53
C THR A 149 -18.24 2.36 -11.92
N PRO A 150 -18.48 3.46 -11.18
CA PRO A 150 -17.42 4.21 -10.53
C PRO A 150 -16.84 3.47 -9.30
N TYR A 151 -17.35 2.28 -8.96
CA TYR A 151 -16.92 1.53 -7.79
C TYR A 151 -15.91 0.42 -8.15
N HIS A 152 -15.04 0.09 -7.20
CA HIS A 152 -14.49 -1.26 -7.15
C HIS A 152 -15.63 -2.24 -6.86
N ILE A 153 -15.57 -3.44 -7.40
CA ILE A 153 -16.56 -4.50 -7.21
C ILE A 153 -15.89 -5.78 -6.71
N ASP A 154 -16.64 -6.63 -6.04
CA ASP A 154 -16.15 -7.95 -5.64
C ASP A 154 -15.98 -8.86 -6.87
N LYS A 155 -14.76 -8.85 -7.43
CA LYS A 155 -14.41 -9.63 -8.62
C LYS A 155 -14.54 -11.14 -8.39
N SER A 156 -14.53 -11.61 -7.14
CA SER A 156 -14.65 -13.05 -6.82
C SER A 156 -16.05 -13.60 -7.13
N LYS A 157 -17.06 -12.72 -7.14
CA LYS A 157 -18.47 -13.06 -7.40
C LYS A 157 -18.86 -12.96 -8.88
N LEU A 158 -17.96 -12.50 -9.73
CA LEU A 158 -18.25 -12.38 -11.16
C LEU A 158 -18.33 -13.77 -11.82
N PRO A 159 -19.28 -13.97 -12.75
CA PRO A 159 -19.28 -15.14 -13.61
C PRO A 159 -17.94 -15.33 -14.33
N LYS A 160 -17.52 -16.60 -14.46
CA LYS A 160 -16.35 -16.95 -15.28
C LYS A 160 -16.55 -16.41 -16.70
N ARG A 161 -15.45 -15.97 -17.34
CA ARG A 161 -15.39 -15.47 -18.73
C ARG A 161 -15.91 -14.04 -18.95
N ILE A 162 -16.26 -13.31 -17.89
CA ILE A 162 -16.32 -11.84 -17.95
C ILE A 162 -14.90 -11.29 -17.90
N TYR A 163 -14.61 -10.32 -18.78
CA TYR A 163 -13.39 -9.54 -18.71
C TYR A 163 -13.64 -8.32 -17.83
N VAL A 164 -12.71 -8.10 -16.89
CA VAL A 164 -12.74 -6.97 -15.96
C VAL A 164 -11.57 -6.07 -16.26
N TYR A 165 -11.84 -4.79 -16.38
CA TYR A 165 -10.84 -3.74 -16.52
C TYR A 165 -11.13 -2.66 -15.48
N GLU A 166 -10.11 -2.00 -14.98
CA GLU A 166 -10.22 -0.81 -14.14
C GLU A 166 -9.74 0.39 -14.95
N THR A 167 -10.35 1.55 -14.74
CA THR A 167 -10.05 2.80 -15.43
C THR A 167 -9.29 3.75 -14.52
N MET A 168 -8.39 4.53 -15.09
CA MET A 168 -7.66 5.60 -14.40
C MET A 168 -8.01 6.94 -15.05
N ALA A 169 -8.28 7.93 -14.21
CA ALA A 169 -8.48 9.30 -14.65
C ALA A 169 -7.14 10.03 -14.82
N ASP A 170 -7.17 11.16 -15.53
CA ASP A 170 -6.04 12.06 -15.63
C ASP A 170 -5.68 12.73 -14.30
N ASP A 171 -4.42 13.17 -14.17
CA ASP A 171 -3.93 13.84 -12.96
C ASP A 171 -4.45 15.29 -12.85
N ASN A 172 -5.03 15.84 -13.92
CA ASN A 172 -5.49 17.23 -13.96
C ASN A 172 -6.87 17.45 -13.31
N GLN A 173 -7.45 16.43 -12.68
CA GLN A 173 -8.78 16.47 -12.05
C GLN A 173 -9.92 16.79 -13.03
N ASN A 174 -9.70 16.62 -14.34
CA ASN A 174 -10.73 16.86 -15.36
C ASN A 174 -11.69 15.66 -15.47
N GLY A 175 -11.32 14.52 -14.88
CA GLY A 175 -12.14 13.32 -14.84
C GLY A 175 -12.16 12.53 -16.15
N GLU A 176 -11.18 12.75 -17.03
CA GLU A 176 -11.10 12.03 -18.30
C GLU A 176 -10.42 10.66 -18.11
N ILE A 177 -11.03 9.59 -18.64
CA ILE A 177 -10.44 8.25 -18.61
C ILE A 177 -9.28 8.16 -19.60
N VAL A 178 -8.06 8.06 -19.09
CA VAL A 178 -6.83 8.00 -19.91
C VAL A 178 -6.23 6.61 -20.02
N THR A 179 -6.59 5.69 -19.12
CA THR A 179 -6.03 4.32 -19.10
C THR A 179 -7.07 3.29 -18.68
N ILE A 180 -7.01 2.10 -19.30
CA ILE A 180 -7.61 0.87 -18.78
C ILE A 180 -6.54 -0.14 -18.39
N GLY A 181 -6.77 -0.91 -17.34
CA GLY A 181 -5.83 -1.91 -16.84
C GLY A 181 -6.49 -3.08 -16.12
N LYS A 182 -5.70 -4.11 -15.79
CA LYS A 182 -6.19 -5.24 -14.98
C LYS A 182 -6.34 -4.88 -13.49
N CYS A 183 -5.47 -3.99 -13.03
CA CYS A 183 -5.45 -3.47 -11.66
C CYS A 183 -4.93 -2.03 -11.69
N ILE A 184 -5.73 -1.08 -11.22
CA ILE A 184 -5.42 0.35 -11.11
C ILE A 184 -5.65 0.76 -9.66
N ARG A 185 -4.60 1.25 -9.01
CA ARG A 185 -4.62 1.65 -7.59
C ARG A 185 -4.61 3.15 -7.38
N ILE A 186 -3.91 3.87 -8.26
CA ILE A 186 -3.77 5.34 -8.19
C ILE A 186 -4.73 5.93 -9.20
N ASN A 187 -5.43 6.98 -8.81
CA ASN A 187 -6.41 7.70 -9.64
C ASN A 187 -7.45 6.78 -10.29
N PHE A 188 -7.87 5.76 -9.53
CA PHE A 188 -8.96 4.86 -9.93
C PHE A 188 -10.22 5.68 -10.24
N TRP A 189 -10.82 5.40 -11.39
CA TRP A 189 -12.00 6.08 -11.88
C TRP A 189 -13.23 5.17 -11.95
N GLY A 190 -13.02 3.86 -12.08
CA GLY A 190 -14.12 2.92 -12.24
C GLY A 190 -13.73 1.55 -12.74
N THR A 191 -14.73 0.68 -12.80
CA THR A 191 -14.62 -0.70 -13.29
C THR A 191 -15.45 -0.88 -14.55
N ILE A 192 -14.83 -1.50 -15.57
CA ILE A 192 -15.47 -1.92 -16.81
C ILE A 192 -15.64 -3.43 -16.81
N LEU A 193 -16.87 -3.90 -17.09
CA LEU A 193 -17.18 -5.31 -17.36
C LEU A 193 -17.51 -5.52 -18.83
N ALA A 194 -16.85 -6.45 -19.48
CA ALA A 194 -17.09 -6.77 -20.88
C ALA A 194 -17.17 -8.28 -21.12
N THR A 195 -18.07 -8.69 -22.01
CA THR A 195 -18.11 -10.07 -22.54
C THR A 195 -17.06 -10.31 -23.62
N ASP A 196 -16.63 -9.25 -24.30
CA ASP A 196 -15.57 -9.28 -25.31
C ASP A 196 -14.23 -8.79 -24.75
N LYS A 197 -13.15 -9.53 -25.07
CA LYS A 197 -11.80 -9.17 -24.65
C LYS A 197 -11.35 -7.87 -25.29
N ILE A 198 -10.89 -6.93 -24.49
CA ILE A 198 -10.12 -5.76 -24.90
C ILE A 198 -8.62 -6.10 -24.80
N THR A 199 -7.88 -5.84 -25.87
CA THR A 199 -6.43 -6.04 -25.90
C THR A 199 -5.75 -4.99 -25.04
N LEU A 200 -4.85 -5.46 -24.16
CA LEU A 200 -3.99 -4.65 -23.30
C LEU A 200 -2.52 -4.92 -23.67
N ASN A 201 -1.66 -3.93 -23.45
CA ASN A 201 -0.21 -4.01 -23.58
C ASN A 201 0.40 -4.09 -22.17
N ASN A 202 1.05 -5.22 -21.83
CA ASN A 202 1.65 -5.42 -20.50
C ASN A 202 0.70 -5.18 -19.32
N GLY A 203 -0.59 -5.51 -19.49
CA GLY A 203 -1.59 -5.43 -18.41
C GLY A 203 -2.34 -4.09 -18.32
N TYR A 204 -2.03 -3.12 -19.18
CA TYR A 204 -2.75 -1.85 -19.29
C TYR A 204 -2.82 -1.35 -20.74
N ARG A 205 -3.57 -0.28 -20.99
CA ARG A 205 -3.66 0.38 -22.30
C ARG A 205 -4.09 1.82 -22.09
N TYR A 206 -3.32 2.76 -22.65
CA TYR A 206 -3.74 4.14 -22.79
C TYR A 206 -4.88 4.27 -23.79
N ILE A 207 -5.84 5.14 -23.49
CA ILE A 207 -7.02 5.40 -24.31
C ILE A 207 -7.25 6.91 -24.42
N ASP A 208 -7.97 7.30 -25.46
CA ASP A 208 -8.56 8.63 -25.61
C ASP A 208 -10.06 8.46 -25.35
N GLU A 209 -10.56 8.96 -24.21
CA GLU A 209 -11.95 8.74 -23.79
C GLU A 209 -12.94 9.13 -24.88
N LYS A 210 -12.79 10.32 -25.45
CA LYS A 210 -13.70 10.87 -26.49
C LYS A 210 -13.75 9.98 -27.74
N LYS A 211 -12.65 9.30 -28.07
CA LYS A 211 -12.58 8.41 -29.23
C LYS A 211 -12.90 6.96 -28.91
N ASN A 212 -12.68 6.52 -27.68
CA ASN A 212 -12.63 5.11 -27.33
C ASN A 212 -13.77 4.69 -26.43
N VAL A 213 -14.41 5.61 -25.71
CA VAL A 213 -15.49 5.36 -24.77
C VAL A 213 -16.72 6.16 -25.20
N ASP A 214 -17.85 5.47 -25.26
CA ASP A 214 -19.16 6.04 -25.56
C ASP A 214 -20.10 5.68 -24.41
N PHE A 215 -20.40 6.65 -23.55
CA PHE A 215 -21.39 6.53 -22.47
C PHE A 215 -22.78 6.62 -23.08
N LEU A 216 -23.49 5.48 -23.11
CA LEU A 216 -24.77 5.40 -23.80
C LEU A 216 -25.84 6.08 -22.97
N MET A 217 -26.63 6.96 -23.59
CA MET A 217 -27.85 7.55 -23.00
C MET A 217 -28.96 6.49 -22.85
N LYS A 218 -28.74 5.50 -21.98
CA LYS A 218 -29.65 4.40 -21.66
C LYS A 218 -29.77 4.24 -20.15
N PRO A 219 -30.90 3.72 -19.65
CA PRO A 219 -31.01 3.36 -18.24
C PRO A 219 -29.89 2.39 -17.82
N SER A 220 -29.41 2.54 -16.59
CA SER A 220 -28.50 1.57 -16.00
C SER A 220 -29.15 0.19 -15.92
N ILE A 221 -28.35 -0.86 -16.09
CA ILE A 221 -28.82 -2.25 -16.07
C ILE A 221 -28.02 -3.08 -15.09
N THR A 222 -28.61 -4.17 -14.62
CA THR A 222 -27.93 -5.18 -13.80
C THR A 222 -26.96 -6.01 -14.65
N LEU A 223 -26.01 -6.67 -13.97
CA LEU A 223 -25.13 -7.63 -14.62
C LEU A 223 -25.92 -8.76 -15.30
N LYS A 224 -27.00 -9.23 -14.67
CA LYS A 224 -27.87 -10.27 -15.22
C LYS A 224 -28.46 -9.88 -16.57
N GLU A 225 -29.09 -8.71 -16.65
CA GLU A 225 -29.69 -8.21 -17.89
C GLU A 225 -28.65 -8.00 -19.01
N TYR A 226 -27.45 -7.56 -18.64
CA TYR A 226 -26.35 -7.42 -19.61
C TYR A 226 -25.94 -8.76 -20.20
N LEU A 227 -25.84 -9.81 -19.38
CA LEU A 227 -25.46 -11.16 -19.83
C LEU A 227 -26.57 -11.86 -20.62
N GLU A 228 -27.84 -11.57 -20.33
CA GLU A 228 -28.98 -12.04 -21.15
C GLU A 228 -28.92 -11.44 -22.56
N LYS A 229 -28.56 -10.16 -22.68
CA LYS A 229 -28.44 -9.45 -23.97
C LYS A 229 -27.13 -9.74 -24.69
N ASN A 230 -26.08 -10.15 -23.97
CA ASN A 230 -24.72 -10.37 -24.49
C ASN A 230 -24.18 -11.69 -23.91
N PRO A 231 -24.65 -12.84 -24.41
CA PRO A 231 -24.32 -14.13 -23.83
C PRO A 231 -22.83 -14.46 -23.92
N LEU A 232 -22.28 -15.01 -22.83
CA LEU A 232 -20.89 -15.44 -22.77
C LEU A 232 -20.60 -16.54 -23.79
N ASN A 233 -19.54 -16.37 -24.58
CA ASN A 233 -19.23 -17.30 -25.66
C ASN A 233 -18.79 -18.68 -25.09
N LYS A 234 -19.57 -19.73 -25.36
CA LYS A 234 -19.39 -21.06 -24.75
C LYS A 234 -18.18 -21.85 -25.28
N LYS A 235 -17.66 -21.53 -26.46
CA LYS A 235 -16.67 -22.34 -27.22
C LYS A 235 -15.19 -22.34 -26.72
N ARG A 236 -14.89 -21.90 -25.49
CA ARG A 236 -13.49 -21.68 -25.05
C ARG A 236 -13.08 -22.50 -23.82
N GLU A 237 -13.26 -23.83 -23.88
CA GLU A 237 -12.70 -24.76 -22.88
C GLU A 237 -11.32 -25.31 -23.26
N ASN A 238 -10.92 -25.27 -24.52
CA ASN A 238 -9.71 -25.95 -24.99
C ASN A 238 -8.62 -24.97 -25.42
N SER A 239 -7.96 -24.34 -24.46
CA SER A 239 -6.58 -23.84 -24.59
C SER A 239 -6.21 -23.12 -23.29
N ARG A 240 -5.76 -23.91 -22.31
CA ARG A 240 -4.88 -23.43 -21.25
C ARG A 240 -3.45 -23.62 -21.73
#